data_AF-A0A069DPI8-F1
#
_entry.id   AF-A0A069DPI8-F1
#
_cell.length_a   1.000
_cell.length_b   1.000
_cell.length_c   1.000
_cell.angle_alpha   90.00
_cell.angle_beta   90.00
_cell.angle_gamma   90.00
#
_symmetry.space_group_name_H-M   'P 1'
#
loop_
_entity.id
_entity.type
_entity.pdbx_description
1 polymer ?
#
loop_
_entity_poly.entity_id
_entity_poly.type
_entity_poly.pdbx_seq_one_letter_code
_entity_poly.pdbx_strand_id
1 'polypeptide(L)'
;MQSSRKNFQSREAFHRMNYLYQAADFSRTLSGRDGMKLMLHYGTMLHSVARKTVTRHDISLKRRICKNCHCILVPGNTCIVRLLKKPRQLMWLCVVCGTYKVFNTKPDHIVWTETPEAVVEVINCATSSNASSEENVCGQVDKLILDEHNMETSTQATEQ
;
A
#
# COMPACT_ATOMS: atom_id res chain seq x y z
N MET A 1 -0.94 -18.88 32.13
CA MET A 1 0.08 -17.81 32.07
C MET A 1 -0.50 -16.67 31.26
N GLN A 2 -0.85 -15.55 31.89
CA GLN A 2 -1.42 -14.40 31.18
C GLN A 2 -0.32 -13.79 30.31
N SER A 3 -0.47 -13.90 28.98
CA SER A 3 0.38 -13.19 28.03
C SER A 3 0.13 -11.70 28.23
N SER A 4 1.08 -11.01 28.88
CA SER A 4 1.06 -9.56 28.98
C SER A 4 0.97 -8.99 27.57
N ARG A 5 -0.08 -8.22 27.27
CA ARG A 5 -0.23 -7.57 25.96
C ARG A 5 0.97 -6.67 25.76
N LYS A 6 1.88 -7.06 24.88
CA LYS A 6 3.00 -6.20 24.50
C LYS A 6 2.42 -4.95 23.83
N ASN A 7 2.62 -3.79 24.45
CA ASN A 7 2.23 -2.52 23.85
C ASN A 7 3.17 -2.23 22.69
N PHE A 8 2.67 -2.41 21.46
CA PHE A 8 3.37 -2.01 20.25
C PHE A 8 3.42 -0.48 20.19
N GLN A 9 4.61 0.09 20.35
CA GLN A 9 4.82 1.53 20.22
C GLN A 9 4.33 1.98 18.83
N SER A 10 3.66 3.13 18.79
CA SER A 10 3.10 3.72 17.56
C SER A 10 1.97 2.93 16.87
N ARG A 11 1.30 1.97 17.55
CA ARG A 11 0.12 1.27 17.03
C ARG A 11 -0.91 2.19 16.35
N GLU A 12 -1.32 3.25 17.05
CA GLU A 12 -2.30 4.22 16.54
C GLU A 12 -1.81 4.97 15.30
N ALA A 13 -0.49 5.23 15.20
CA ALA A 13 0.10 5.88 14.04
C ALA A 13 -0.01 4.98 12.80
N PHE A 14 0.27 3.67 12.95
CA PHE A 14 0.13 2.70 11.86
C PHE A 14 -1.32 2.55 11.41
N HIS A 15 -2.28 2.48 12.33
CA HIS A 15 -3.71 2.46 11.97
C HIS A 15 -4.13 3.72 11.21
N ARG A 16 -3.69 4.90 11.67
CA ARG A 16 -3.97 6.16 11.00
C ARG A 16 -3.35 6.24 9.61
N MET A 17 -2.10 5.78 9.45
CA MET A 17 -1.44 5.73 8.14
C MET A 17 -2.15 4.74 7.20
N ASN A 18 -2.55 3.57 7.70
CA ASN A 18 -3.29 2.59 6.91
C ASN A 18 -4.63 3.18 6.41
N TYR A 19 -5.40 3.79 7.30
CA TYR A 19 -6.65 4.45 6.95
C TYR A 19 -6.46 5.55 5.89
N LEU A 20 -5.48 6.43 6.05
CA LEU A 20 -5.20 7.49 5.10
C LEU A 20 -4.78 6.94 3.72
N TYR A 21 -4.03 5.83 3.69
CA TYR A 21 -3.67 5.18 2.44
C TYR A 21 -4.90 4.59 1.72
N GLN A 22 -5.77 3.89 2.45
CA GLN A 22 -7.02 3.34 1.90
C GLN A 22 -7.95 4.45 1.39
N ALA A 23 -8.12 5.52 2.18
CA ALA A 23 -8.91 6.68 1.77
C ALA A 23 -8.34 7.36 0.51
N ALA A 24 -7.01 7.45 0.39
CA ALA A 24 -6.36 7.99 -0.80
C ALA A 24 -6.61 7.12 -2.04
N ASP A 25 -6.52 5.79 -1.93
CA ASP A 25 -6.79 4.90 -3.06
C ASP A 25 -8.27 4.88 -3.45
N PHE A 26 -9.19 4.92 -2.49
CA PHE A 26 -10.61 5.10 -2.76
C PHE A 26 -10.90 6.45 -3.44
N SER A 27 -10.23 7.52 -3.00
CA SER A 27 -10.44 8.85 -3.60
C SER A 27 -10.04 8.92 -5.08
N ARG A 28 -9.16 8.02 -5.53
CA ARG A 28 -8.77 7.87 -6.94
C ARG A 28 -9.87 7.27 -7.80
N THR A 29 -10.76 6.44 -7.23
CA THR A 29 -11.88 5.83 -7.97
C THR A 29 -13.07 6.78 -8.13
N LEU A 30 -13.14 7.83 -7.30
CA LEU A 30 -14.14 8.89 -7.43
C LEU A 30 -14.00 9.63 -8.75
N SER A 31 -15.11 9.74 -9.48
CA SER A 31 -15.16 10.47 -10.75
C SER A 31 -15.04 11.98 -10.53
N GLY A 32 -14.22 12.64 -11.36
CA GLY A 32 -14.08 14.10 -11.38
C GLY A 32 -12.75 14.63 -10.85
N ARG A 33 -12.57 15.96 -10.95
CA ARG A 33 -11.31 16.63 -10.56
C ARG A 33 -11.09 16.65 -9.05
N ASP A 34 -12.14 16.52 -8.25
CA ASP A 34 -12.06 16.64 -6.80
C ASP A 34 -11.55 15.35 -6.14
N GLY A 35 -11.82 14.18 -6.73
CA GLY A 35 -11.23 12.91 -6.28
C GLY A 35 -9.70 12.93 -6.33
N MET A 36 -9.12 13.47 -7.41
CA MET A 36 -7.66 13.60 -7.53
C MET A 36 -7.07 14.57 -6.50
N LYS A 37 -7.73 15.70 -6.21
CA LYS A 37 -7.27 16.63 -5.15
C LYS A 37 -7.32 15.97 -3.78
N LEU A 38 -8.38 15.21 -3.50
CA LEU A 38 -8.56 14.53 -2.23
C LEU A 38 -7.49 13.45 -2.02
N MET A 39 -7.18 12.66 -3.06
CA MET A 39 -6.07 11.70 -3.04
C MET A 39 -4.74 12.38 -2.68
N LEU A 40 -4.42 13.52 -3.31
CA LEU A 40 -3.18 14.26 -3.02
C LEU A 40 -3.15 14.80 -1.59
N HIS A 41 -4.30 15.26 -1.10
CA HIS A 41 -4.44 15.74 0.27
C HIS A 41 -4.18 14.61 1.28
N TYR A 42 -4.82 13.45 1.11
CA TYR A 42 -4.61 12.29 1.98
C TYR A 42 -3.18 11.75 1.90
N GLY A 43 -2.56 11.72 0.72
CA GLY A 43 -1.14 11.38 0.56
C GLY A 43 -0.20 12.32 1.33
N THR A 44 -0.50 13.62 1.31
CA THR A 44 0.27 14.63 2.07
C THR A 44 0.06 14.47 3.58
N MET A 45 -1.16 14.17 4.03
CA MET A 45 -1.46 13.86 5.43
C MET A 45 -0.74 12.59 5.89
N LEU A 46 -0.77 11.53 5.08
CA LEU A 46 -0.08 10.26 5.33
C LEU A 46 1.40 10.50 5.60
N HIS A 47 2.07 11.23 4.71
CA HIS A 47 3.48 11.57 4.86
C HIS A 47 3.75 12.48 6.07
N SER A 48 2.84 13.42 6.38
CA SER A 48 2.95 14.28 7.57
C SER A 48 2.82 13.50 8.87
N VAL A 49 1.90 12.53 8.95
CA VAL A 49 1.75 11.63 10.11
C VAL A 49 3.01 10.80 10.30
N ALA A 50 3.55 10.22 9.22
CA ALA A 50 4.79 9.46 9.29
C ALA A 50 5.98 10.30 9.77
N ARG A 51 6.13 11.54 9.28
CA ARG A 51 7.18 12.47 9.73
C ARG A 51 7.04 12.83 11.21
N LYS A 52 5.82 13.18 11.66
CA LYS A 52 5.57 13.56 13.06
C LYS A 52 5.77 12.41 14.04
N THR A 53 5.42 11.19 13.63
CA THR A 53 5.53 9.99 14.47
C THR A 53 6.87 9.27 14.30
N VAL A 54 7.75 9.77 13.43
CA VAL A 54 9.05 9.17 13.07
C VAL A 54 8.88 7.71 12.61
N THR A 55 7.75 7.41 11.97
CA THR A 55 7.42 6.05 11.52
C THR A 55 7.88 5.82 10.08
N ARG A 56 8.46 4.65 9.82
CA ARG A 56 8.89 4.24 8.48
C ARG A 56 7.75 3.51 7.76
N HIS A 57 7.60 3.79 6.48
CA HIS A 57 6.69 3.02 5.63
C HIS A 57 7.36 1.72 5.19
N ASP A 58 6.55 0.68 5.00
CA ASP A 58 7.00 -0.54 4.32
C ASP A 58 7.51 -0.23 2.90
N ILE A 59 8.42 -1.05 2.38
CA ILE A 59 9.05 -0.88 1.07
C ILE A 59 8.02 -1.00 -0.05
N SER A 60 7.04 -1.89 0.07
CA SER A 60 5.95 -2.07 -0.90
C SER A 60 5.11 -0.80 -0.98
N LEU A 61 4.76 -0.24 0.19
CA LEU A 61 4.01 1.00 0.30
C LEU A 61 4.82 2.20 -0.22
N LYS A 62 6.10 2.29 0.15
CA LYS A 62 7.01 3.34 -0.31
C LYS A 62 7.20 3.31 -1.82
N ARG A 63 7.16 2.15 -2.47
CA ARG A 63 7.18 2.02 -3.94
C ARG A 63 5.93 2.59 -4.58
N ARG A 64 4.75 2.36 -3.97
CA ARG A 64 3.45 2.89 -4.41
C ARG A 64 3.21 4.37 -4.13
N ILE A 65 3.99 5.05 -3.29
CA ILE A 65 3.80 6.49 -3.03
C ILE A 65 4.78 7.33 -3.89
N CYS A 66 4.29 8.42 -4.50
CA CYS A 66 5.13 9.36 -5.22
C CYS A 66 6.03 10.17 -4.28
N LYS A 67 7.30 10.35 -4.63
CA LYS A 67 8.29 11.05 -3.79
C LYS A 67 8.09 12.57 -3.71
N ASN A 68 7.33 13.16 -4.64
CA ASN A 68 7.12 14.61 -4.72
C ASN A 68 5.70 15.00 -4.27
N CYS A 69 4.69 14.59 -5.02
CA CYS A 69 3.29 14.95 -4.73
C CYS A 69 2.57 14.00 -3.77
N HIS A 70 3.22 12.92 -3.32
CA HIS A 70 2.65 11.90 -2.43
C HIS A 70 1.38 11.21 -2.96
N CYS A 71 1.09 11.29 -4.27
CA CYS A 71 -0.02 10.54 -4.86
C CYS A 71 0.23 9.03 -4.76
N ILE A 72 -0.86 8.26 -4.70
CA ILE A 72 -0.79 6.80 -4.81
C ILE A 72 -0.58 6.45 -6.28
N LEU A 73 0.44 5.66 -6.54
CA LEU A 73 0.87 5.21 -7.87
C LEU A 73 0.25 3.85 -8.14
N VAL A 74 -0.80 3.85 -8.96
CA VAL A 74 -1.44 2.64 -9.48
C VAL A 74 -1.13 2.56 -10.97
N PRO A 75 -0.48 1.47 -11.43
CA PRO A 75 -0.20 1.26 -12.84
C PRO A 75 -1.47 1.36 -13.69
N GLY A 76 -1.42 2.10 -14.79
CA GLY A 76 -2.54 2.25 -15.72
C GLY A 76 -3.53 3.37 -15.38
N ASN A 77 -3.55 3.87 -14.13
CA ASN A 77 -4.42 4.98 -13.73
C ASN A 77 -3.63 6.26 -13.41
N THR A 78 -2.85 6.25 -12.32
CA THR A 78 -2.06 7.42 -11.89
C THR A 78 -0.57 7.32 -12.20
N CYS A 79 -0.12 6.13 -12.59
CA CYS A 79 1.27 5.82 -12.88
C CYS A 79 1.41 5.08 -14.22
N ILE A 80 2.41 5.46 -15.00
CA ILE A 80 2.86 4.71 -16.17
C ILE A 80 4.09 3.90 -15.77
N VAL A 81 4.03 2.58 -15.97
CA VAL A 81 5.14 1.68 -15.69
C VAL A 81 5.80 1.26 -17.01
N ARG A 82 7.11 1.39 -17.09
CA ARG A 82 7.91 1.02 -18.27
C ARG A 82 9.08 0.14 -17.86
N LEU A 83 9.35 -0.89 -18.64
CA LEU A 83 10.55 -1.72 -18.50
C LEU A 83 11.62 -1.25 -19.48
N LEU A 84 12.73 -0.73 -18.96
CA LEU A 84 13.90 -0.32 -19.74
C LEU A 84 14.79 -1.55 -19.97
N LYS A 85 15.32 -1.70 -21.18
CA LYS A 85 16.04 -2.91 -21.60
C LYS A 85 17.53 -2.91 -21.20
N LYS A 86 18.18 -1.75 -21.11
CA LYS A 86 19.64 -1.64 -20.88
C LYS A 86 19.98 -0.42 -20.02
N PRO A 87 20.34 -0.59 -18.73
CA PRO A 87 20.19 -1.81 -17.92
C PRO A 87 18.71 -2.18 -17.70
N ARG A 88 18.43 -3.44 -17.31
CA ARG A 88 17.06 -3.89 -16.99
C ARG A 88 16.52 -3.15 -15.77
N GLN A 89 15.64 -2.19 -15.99
CA GLN A 89 15.13 -1.31 -14.94
C GLN A 89 13.62 -1.08 -15.09
N LEU A 90 12.93 -1.05 -13.96
CA LEU A 90 11.52 -0.72 -13.90
C LEU A 90 11.36 0.76 -13.56
N MET A 91 10.85 1.54 -14.51
CA MET A 91 10.55 2.96 -14.34
C MET A 91 9.08 3.15 -14.05
N TRP A 92 8.78 3.87 -12.98
CA TRP A 92 7.45 4.33 -12.60
C TRP A 92 7.40 5.84 -12.83
N LEU A 93 6.49 6.29 -13.67
CA LEU A 93 6.27 7.70 -13.99
C LEU A 93 4.92 8.16 -13.43
N CYS A 94 4.94 9.14 -12.55
CA CYS A 94 3.73 9.77 -12.03
C CYS A 94 3.10 10.66 -13.11
N VAL A 95 1.84 10.40 -13.45
CA VAL A 95 1.11 11.20 -14.45
C VAL A 95 0.72 12.57 -13.89
N VAL A 96 0.56 12.70 -12.57
CA VAL A 96 0.13 13.95 -11.92
C VAL A 96 1.22 15.02 -11.89
N CYS A 97 2.46 14.65 -11.55
CA CYS A 97 3.57 15.61 -11.37
C CYS A 97 4.80 15.34 -12.25
N GLY A 98 4.76 14.32 -13.11
CA GLY A 98 5.89 13.95 -14.00
C GLY A 98 7.11 13.36 -13.30
N THR A 99 7.08 13.21 -11.97
CA THR A 99 8.21 12.65 -11.23
C THR A 99 8.32 11.15 -11.45
N TYR A 100 9.55 10.66 -11.68
CA TYR A 100 9.80 9.24 -11.90
C TYR A 100 10.61 8.58 -10.77
N LYS A 101 10.43 7.26 -10.64
CA LYS A 101 11.18 6.35 -9.77
C LYS A 101 11.70 5.20 -10.62
N VAL A 102 12.96 4.81 -10.41
CA VAL A 102 13.58 3.72 -11.16
C VAL A 102 14.01 2.65 -10.16
N PHE A 103 13.68 1.39 -10.46
CA PHE A 103 14.05 0.24 -9.67
C PHE A 103 14.89 -0.71 -10.54
N ASN A 104 15.94 -1.28 -9.95
CA ASN A 104 16.74 -2.30 -10.61
C ASN A 104 16.03 -3.66 -10.49
N THR A 105 15.93 -4.40 -11.59
CA THR A 105 15.24 -5.69 -11.63
C THR A 105 16.25 -6.84 -11.73
N LYS A 106 17.09 -6.99 -10.70
CA LYS A 106 17.96 -8.17 -10.57
C LYS A 106 17.10 -9.35 -10.08
N PRO A 107 17.15 -10.52 -10.73
CA PRO A 107 16.29 -11.66 -10.37
C PRO A 107 16.57 -12.18 -8.97
N ASP A 108 17.84 -12.19 -8.55
CA ASP A 108 18.26 -12.78 -7.27
C ASP A 108 18.23 -11.79 -6.09
N HIS A 109 17.62 -10.61 -6.27
CA HIS A 109 17.62 -9.57 -5.24
C HIS A 109 16.37 -9.64 -4.37
N ILE A 110 16.57 -9.95 -3.09
CA ILE A 110 15.54 -9.97 -2.05
C ILE A 110 15.65 -8.69 -1.21
N VAL A 111 14.50 -8.13 -0.82
CA VAL A 111 14.46 -6.95 0.05
C VAL A 111 14.78 -7.37 1.49
N TRP A 112 15.56 -6.58 2.24
CA TRP A 112 15.94 -6.90 3.62
C TRP A 112 14.74 -7.31 4.50
N THR A 113 13.62 -6.57 4.43
CA THR A 113 12.40 -6.85 5.20
C THR A 113 11.77 -8.22 4.91
N GLU A 114 12.06 -8.83 3.76
CA GLU A 114 11.54 -10.16 3.38
C GLU A 114 12.46 -11.29 3.87
N THR A 115 13.68 -10.97 4.32
CA THR A 115 14.59 -11.99 4.87
C THR A 115 14.12 -12.43 6.27
N PRO A 116 14.12 -13.73 6.57
CA PRO A 116 13.65 -14.23 7.87
C PRO A 116 14.48 -13.70 9.04
N GLU A 117 15.77 -13.42 8.80
CA GLU A 117 16.69 -12.85 9.79
C GLU A 117 16.34 -11.41 10.19
N ALA A 118 15.65 -10.66 9.32
CA ALA A 118 15.25 -9.29 9.61
C ALA A 118 14.07 -9.21 10.60
N VAL A 119 13.36 -10.32 10.84
CA VAL A 119 12.19 -10.37 11.73
C VAL A 119 12.65 -10.61 13.16
N VAL A 120 12.61 -9.54 13.98
CA VAL A 120 12.97 -9.62 15.40
C VAL A 120 11.86 -10.28 16.23
N GLU A 121 10.62 -9.83 16.05
CA GLU A 121 9.46 -10.39 16.73
C GLU A 121 8.19 -10.21 15.90
N VAL A 122 7.30 -11.20 15.97
CA VAL A 122 5.96 -11.13 15.39
C VAL A 122 4.98 -10.83 16.51
N ILE A 123 4.33 -9.67 16.45
CA ILE A 123 3.30 -9.26 17.42
C ILE A 123 1.93 -9.49 16.79
N ASN A 124 1.20 -10.46 17.31
CA ASN A 124 -0.19 -10.68 16.91
C ASN A 124 -1.09 -9.66 17.60
N CYS A 125 -1.55 -8.65 16.87
CA CYS A 125 -2.51 -7.66 17.35
C CYS A 125 -3.95 -8.20 17.43
N ALA A 126 -4.14 -9.50 17.68
CA ALA A 126 -5.46 -10.11 17.76
C ALA A 126 -6.33 -9.39 18.79
N THR A 127 -7.50 -8.94 18.34
CA THR A 127 -8.54 -8.35 19.17
C THR A 127 -8.93 -9.36 20.23
N SER A 128 -8.73 -9.02 21.49
CA SER A 128 -9.27 -9.81 22.59
C SER A 128 -10.79 -9.87 22.47
N SER A 129 -11.32 -11.07 22.23
CA SER A 129 -12.64 -11.57 22.64
C SER A 129 -13.55 -10.52 23.30
N ASN A 130 -14.34 -9.83 22.47
CA ASN A 130 -15.67 -9.25 22.74
C ASN A 130 -15.98 -8.25 21.62
N ALA A 131 -16.41 -8.75 20.47
CA ALA A 131 -17.04 -7.94 19.44
C ALA A 131 -18.26 -8.72 18.93
N SER A 132 -19.39 -8.50 19.60
CA SER A 132 -20.69 -8.72 19.00
C SER A 132 -20.78 -7.91 17.71
N SER A 133 -20.80 -8.62 16.58
CA SER A 133 -21.34 -8.17 15.29
C SER A 133 -20.97 -6.76 14.82
N GLU A 134 -19.70 -6.48 14.51
CA GLU A 134 -19.38 -5.46 13.50
C GLU A 134 -18.23 -5.93 12.63
N GLU A 135 -18.40 -5.74 11.33
CA GLU A 135 -17.68 -6.36 10.24
C GLU A 135 -16.20 -6.03 10.26
N ASN A 136 -15.38 -7.04 9.94
CA ASN A 136 -13.94 -6.95 9.86
C ASN A 136 -13.52 -6.18 8.61
N VAL A 137 -13.71 -4.85 8.61
CA VAL A 137 -13.51 -3.96 7.45
C VAL A 137 -12.12 -4.11 6.83
N CYS A 138 -11.09 -4.45 7.61
CA CYS A 138 -9.73 -4.61 7.09
C CYS A 138 -9.51 -5.93 6.33
N GLY A 139 -10.14 -7.03 6.75
CA GLY A 139 -10.02 -8.34 6.06
C GLY A 139 -11.00 -8.50 4.90
N GLN A 140 -12.04 -7.68 4.86
CA GLN A 140 -13.03 -7.68 3.78
C GLN A 140 -12.43 -7.17 2.45
N VAL A 141 -11.46 -6.24 2.51
CA VAL A 141 -10.81 -5.67 1.32
C VAL A 141 -9.92 -6.70 0.63
N ASP A 142 -9.17 -7.51 1.39
CA ASP A 142 -8.32 -8.56 0.80
C ASP A 142 -9.16 -9.65 0.13
N LYS A 143 -10.33 -9.98 0.69
CA LYS A 143 -11.25 -10.96 0.11
C LYS A 143 -11.88 -10.45 -1.19
N LEU A 144 -12.34 -9.20 -1.22
CA LEU A 144 -12.91 -8.58 -2.42
C LEU A 144 -11.88 -8.40 -3.55
N ILE A 145 -10.63 -8.06 -3.22
CA ILE A 145 -9.54 -7.94 -4.21
C ILE A 145 -9.14 -9.32 -4.79
N LEU A 146 -9.17 -10.38 -3.97
CA LEU A 146 -8.93 -11.75 -4.43
C LEU A 146 -10.09 -12.27 -5.29
N ASP A 147 -11.33 -11.90 -4.95
CA ASP A 147 -12.53 -12.30 -5.69
C ASP A 147 -12.61 -11.60 -7.07
N GLU A 148 -12.23 -10.31 -7.17
CA GLU A 148 -12.13 -9.59 -8.47
C GLU A 148 -11.05 -10.21 -9.38
N HIS A 149 -9.87 -10.54 -8.84
CA HIS A 149 -8.81 -11.18 -9.61
C HIS A 149 -9.18 -12.59 -10.11
N ASN A 150 -10.04 -13.32 -9.41
CA ASN A 150 -10.49 -14.66 -9.80
C ASN A 150 -11.64 -14.63 -10.83
N MET A 151 -12.34 -13.50 -10.95
CA MET A 151 -13.36 -13.27 -11.98
C MET A 151 -12.76 -12.85 -13.34
N GLU A 152 -11.64 -12.13 -13.33
CA GLU A 152 -10.91 -11.75 -14.55
C GLU A 152 -10.14 -12.92 -15.19
N THR A 153 -9.71 -13.90 -14.40
CA THR A 153 -9.02 -15.11 -14.92
C THR A 153 -9.96 -16.17 -15.49
N SER A 154 -11.21 -16.23 -15.02
CA SER A 154 -12.22 -17.18 -15.50
C SER A 154 -12.89 -16.75 -16.82
N THR A 155 -12.98 -15.45 -17.08
CA THR A 155 -13.48 -14.90 -18.35
C THR A 155 -12.48 -15.10 -19.50
N GLN A 156 -11.17 -15.04 -19.25
CA GLN A 156 -10.13 -15.31 -20.26
C GLN A 156 -10.00 -16.80 -20.65
N ALA A 157 -10.48 -17.73 -19.80
CA ALA A 157 -10.42 -19.16 -20.06
C ALA A 157 -11.61 -19.69 -20.92
N THR A 158 -12.63 -18.85 -21.17
CA THR A 158 -13.85 -19.26 -21.88
C THR A 158 -13.87 -18.79 -23.34
N GLU A 159 -12.89 -18.00 -23.78
CA GLU A 159 -12.79 -17.43 -25.14
C GLU A 159 -11.68 -18.07 -26.02
N GLN A 160 -11.26 -19.31 -25.73
CA GLN A 160 -10.40 -20.12 -26.61
C GLN A 160 -11.10 -21.42 -27.03
#